data_AF-A0A4Q3SMV5-F1
#
_entry.id   AF-A0A4Q3SMV5-F1
#
_cell.length_a   1.000
_cell.length_b   1.000
_cell.length_c   1.000
_cell.angle_alpha   90.00
_cell.angle_beta   90.00
_cell.angle_gamma   90.00
#
_symmetry.space_group_name_H-M   'P 1'
#
loop_
_entity.id
_entity.type
_entity.pdbx_description
1 polymer ?
#
loop_
_entity_poly.entity_id
_entity_poly.type
_entity_poly.pdbx_seq_one_letter_code
_entity_poly.pdbx_strand_id
1 'polypeptide(L)'
;MKKLATLTVVLICCLMLFSVSLFAQAGCSLLQANNTLTSISAPKMSYWSGLMELPFLLISVFFAFATANALKGGKFGKGMNLIAWGFVVMAVGHLHMQAEHFYGFNLFKILFGELGGTLAWFVALVVTWGFSGLGFYSMLKASKGQ
;
A
#
# COMPACT_ATOMS: atom_id res chain seq x y z
N MET A 1 28.88 8.53 10.62
CA MET A 1 27.48 8.67 10.13
C MET A 1 27.04 7.59 9.14
N LYS A 2 27.88 7.11 8.21
CA LYS A 2 27.47 6.09 7.20
C LYS A 2 27.04 4.73 7.79
N LYS A 3 27.70 4.25 8.86
CA LYS A 3 27.40 2.96 9.50
C LYS A 3 26.07 2.93 10.26
N LEU A 4 25.58 4.09 10.72
CA LEU A 4 24.31 4.20 11.46
C LEU A 4 23.09 4.12 10.54
N ALA A 5 23.23 4.62 9.29
CA ALA A 5 22.19 4.54 8.27
C ALA A 5 21.99 3.11 7.76
N THR A 6 23.07 2.33 7.63
CA THR A 6 22.98 0.93 7.21
C THR A 6 22.30 0.07 8.27
N LEU A 7 22.61 0.32 9.55
CA LEU A 7 22.03 -0.43 10.67
C LEU A 7 20.54 -0.14 10.86
N THR A 8 20.10 1.11 10.64
CA THR A 8 18.67 1.48 10.68
C THR A 8 17.87 0.89 9.52
N VAL A 9 18.43 0.83 8.30
CA VAL A 9 17.77 0.19 7.16
C VAL A 9 17.63 -1.32 7.37
N VAL A 10 18.66 -2.00 7.90
CA VAL A 10 18.60 -3.43 8.21
C VAL A 10 17.61 -3.71 9.34
N LEU A 11 17.55 -2.87 10.38
CA LEU A 11 16.59 -3.01 11.47
C LEU A 11 15.14 -2.87 10.98
N ILE A 12 14.87 -1.87 10.13
CA ILE A 12 13.54 -1.67 9.53
C ILE A 12 13.18 -2.86 8.64
N CYS A 13 14.10 -3.35 7.81
CA CYS A 13 13.86 -4.51 6.96
C CYS A 13 13.60 -5.80 7.77
N CYS A 14 14.29 -5.98 8.90
CA CYS A 14 14.09 -7.11 9.81
C CYS A 14 12.75 -7.03 10.56
N LEU A 15 12.34 -5.83 10.99
CA LEU A 15 11.02 -5.59 11.60
C LEU A 15 9.86 -5.81 10.60
N MET A 16 10.07 -5.50 9.32
CA MET A 16 9.12 -5.78 8.24
C MET A 16 9.01 -7.29 7.96
N LEU A 17 10.11 -8.04 8.04
CA LEU A 17 10.09 -9.50 7.85
C LEU A 17 9.44 -10.24 9.03
N PHE A 18 9.58 -9.75 10.26
CA PHE A 18 8.95 -10.35 11.45
C PHE A 18 7.44 -10.08 11.53
N SER A 19 6.96 -8.94 11.01
CA SER A 19 5.53 -8.59 11.04
C SER A 19 4.68 -9.37 10.04
N VAL A 20 5.27 -9.82 8.91
CA VAL A 20 4.59 -10.67 7.92
C VAL A 20 4.26 -12.05 8.50
N SER A 21 5.15 -12.62 9.29
CA SER A 21 4.96 -13.92 9.95
C SER A 21 3.84 -13.88 11.01
N LEU A 22 3.71 -12.76 11.74
CA LEU A 22 2.68 -12.58 12.76
C LEU A 22 1.27 -12.41 12.14
N PHE A 23 1.18 -11.69 11.01
CA PHE A 23 -0.09 -11.50 10.29
C PHE A 23 -0.61 -12.81 9.65
N ALA A 24 0.29 -13.65 9.13
CA ALA A 24 -0.08 -14.95 8.56
C ALA A 24 -0.62 -15.93 9.62
N GLN A 25 -0.03 -15.93 10.83
CA GLN A 25 -0.43 -16.81 11.91
C GLN A 25 -1.73 -16.34 12.58
N ALA A 26 -1.92 -15.02 12.76
CA ALA A 26 -3.16 -14.45 13.28
C ALA A 26 -4.35 -14.62 12.31
N GLY A 27 -4.11 -14.57 11.00
CA GLY A 27 -5.13 -14.81 9.98
C GLY A 27 -5.72 -16.23 10.05
N CYS A 28 -4.89 -17.26 10.21
CA CYS A 28 -5.37 -18.65 10.28
C CYS A 28 -6.14 -18.98 11.56
N SER A 29 -5.69 -18.47 12.73
CA SER A 29 -6.37 -18.72 14.00
C SER A 29 -7.71 -17.97 14.11
N LEU A 30 -7.80 -16.77 13.52
CA LEU A 30 -9.02 -15.97 13.52
C LEU A 30 -10.04 -16.49 12.49
N LEU A 31 -9.61 -16.99 11.32
CA LEU A 31 -10.50 -17.61 10.32
C LEU A 31 -11.16 -18.91 10.84
N GLN A 32 -10.47 -19.66 11.71
CA GLN A 32 -10.99 -20.88 12.31
C GLN A 32 -11.92 -20.62 13.51
N ALA A 33 -11.72 -19.52 14.25
CA ALA A 33 -12.62 -19.09 15.32
C ALA A 33 -13.86 -18.32 14.80
N ASN A 34 -13.78 -17.70 13.62
CA ASN A 34 -14.88 -16.89 13.06
C ASN A 34 -16.01 -17.74 12.47
N ASN A 35 -15.72 -18.96 12.00
CA ASN A 35 -16.70 -19.88 11.42
C ASN A 35 -17.70 -20.45 12.45
N THR A 36 -17.45 -20.31 13.75
CA THR A 36 -18.34 -20.83 14.81
C THR A 36 -19.13 -19.75 15.56
N LEU A 37 -18.85 -18.45 15.36
CA LEU A 37 -19.47 -17.39 16.18
C LEU A 37 -20.00 -16.14 15.44
N THR A 38 -19.82 -15.98 14.12
CA THR A 38 -20.19 -14.73 13.40
C THR A 38 -21.28 -14.87 12.34
N SER A 39 -22.30 -15.71 12.59
CA SER A 39 -23.58 -15.65 11.87
C SER A 39 -24.54 -14.58 12.41
N ILE A 40 -24.10 -13.70 13.32
CA ILE A 40 -24.94 -12.65 13.92
C ILE A 40 -24.23 -11.29 13.81
N SER A 41 -24.57 -10.55 12.76
CA SER A 41 -24.56 -9.07 12.70
C SER A 41 -23.21 -8.32 12.71
N ALA A 42 -22.42 -8.41 11.64
CA ALA A 42 -21.56 -7.29 11.21
C ALA A 42 -21.22 -7.28 9.70
N PRO A 43 -22.08 -6.72 8.81
CA PRO A 43 -21.65 -6.47 7.41
C PRO A 43 -21.78 -5.02 6.90
N LYS A 44 -22.32 -4.05 7.66
CA LYS A 44 -22.59 -2.70 7.11
C LYS A 44 -21.48 -1.65 7.21
N MET A 45 -20.65 -1.68 8.25
CA MET A 45 -19.68 -0.58 8.50
C MET A 45 -18.43 -0.66 7.60
N SER A 46 -17.92 -1.87 7.33
CA SER A 46 -16.77 -2.10 6.43
C SER A 46 -17.03 -1.66 4.98
N TYR A 47 -18.28 -1.83 4.54
CA TYR A 47 -18.72 -1.46 3.19
C TYR A 47 -18.68 0.07 2.96
N TRP A 48 -19.16 0.83 3.94
CA TRP A 48 -19.18 2.29 3.86
C TRP A 48 -17.77 2.89 3.91
N SER A 49 -16.85 2.31 4.67
CA SER A 49 -15.45 2.75 4.68
C SER A 49 -14.78 2.52 3.33
N GLY A 50 -15.00 1.37 2.69
CA GLY A 50 -14.43 1.08 1.37
C GLY A 50 -14.97 1.97 0.25
N LEU A 51 -16.27 2.28 0.30
CA LEU A 51 -16.93 3.14 -0.69
C LEU A 51 -16.49 4.61 -0.55
N MET A 52 -16.27 5.10 0.67
CA MET A 52 -15.77 6.46 0.92
C MET A 52 -14.26 6.60 0.73
N GLU A 53 -13.51 5.50 0.80
CA GLU A 53 -12.06 5.48 0.58
C GLU A 53 -11.69 5.76 -0.87
N LEU A 54 -12.39 5.18 -1.85
CA LEU A 54 -12.10 5.39 -3.28
C LEU A 54 -12.11 6.85 -3.75
N PRO A 55 -13.15 7.67 -3.45
CA PRO A 55 -13.15 9.09 -3.86
C PRO A 55 -12.08 9.91 -3.12
N PHE A 56 -11.80 9.60 -1.84
CA PHE A 56 -10.71 10.23 -1.11
C PHE A 56 -9.34 9.88 -1.70
N LEU A 57 -9.16 8.63 -2.11
CA LEU A 57 -7.92 8.18 -2.68
C LEU A 57 -7.71 8.77 -4.08
N LEU A 58 -8.78 8.93 -4.86
CA LEU A 58 -8.72 9.62 -6.15
C LEU A 58 -8.33 11.09 -6.00
N ILE A 59 -8.91 11.80 -5.02
CA ILE A 59 -8.53 13.19 -4.76
C ILE A 59 -7.08 13.30 -4.27
N SER A 60 -6.61 12.35 -3.44
CA SER A 60 -5.23 12.36 -2.94
C SER A 60 -4.21 12.13 -4.05
N VAL A 61 -4.49 11.22 -4.98
CA VAL A 61 -3.66 11.00 -6.20
C VAL A 61 -3.62 12.27 -7.04
N PHE A 62 -4.77 12.89 -7.27
CA PHE A 62 -4.85 14.13 -8.05
C PHE A 62 -4.01 15.24 -7.41
N PHE A 63 -4.18 15.49 -6.11
CA PHE A 63 -3.39 16.49 -5.40
C PHE A 63 -1.90 16.13 -5.31
N ALA A 64 -1.54 14.86 -5.24
CA ALA A 64 -0.15 14.44 -5.26
C ALA A 64 0.53 14.82 -6.59
N PHE A 65 -0.13 14.58 -7.73
CA PHE A 65 0.36 15.01 -9.04
C PHE A 65 0.32 16.53 -9.22
N ALA A 66 -0.72 17.20 -8.74
CA ALA A 66 -0.80 18.66 -8.77
C ALA A 66 0.36 19.29 -7.99
N THR A 67 0.67 18.74 -6.81
CA THR A 67 1.79 19.17 -5.97
C THR A 67 3.13 18.86 -6.64
N ALA A 68 3.29 17.67 -7.23
CA ALA A 68 4.49 17.33 -8.00
C ALA A 68 4.71 18.28 -9.20
N ASN A 69 3.62 18.69 -9.86
CA ASN A 69 3.63 19.66 -10.95
C ASN A 69 3.97 21.08 -10.46
N ALA A 70 3.45 21.50 -9.31
CA ALA A 70 3.76 22.80 -8.72
C ALA A 70 5.24 22.91 -8.30
N LEU A 71 5.84 21.78 -7.89
CA LEU A 71 7.24 21.69 -7.47
C LEU A 71 8.20 21.38 -8.65
N LYS A 72 7.75 21.57 -9.89
CA LYS A 72 8.49 21.24 -11.13
C LYS A 72 9.89 21.87 -11.13
N GLY A 73 10.90 21.04 -11.42
CA GLY A 73 12.29 21.44 -11.65
C GLY A 73 13.28 21.04 -10.56
N GLY A 74 12.81 20.76 -9.34
CA GLY A 74 13.69 20.40 -8.21
C GLY A 74 13.79 18.89 -7.92
N LYS A 75 14.82 18.50 -7.14
CA LYS A 75 14.91 17.16 -6.51
C LYS A 75 13.66 16.85 -5.67
N PHE A 76 13.05 17.88 -5.09
CA PHE A 76 11.82 17.79 -4.31
C PHE A 76 10.61 17.42 -5.18
N GLY A 77 10.44 18.05 -6.35
CA GLY A 77 9.39 17.68 -7.31
C GLY A 77 9.53 16.27 -7.86
N LYS A 78 10.77 15.81 -8.11
CA LYS A 78 11.03 14.39 -8.47
C LYS A 78 10.59 13.43 -7.38
N GLY A 79 10.85 13.77 -6.11
CA GLY A 79 10.41 12.98 -4.97
C GLY A 79 8.89 12.93 -4.82
N MET A 80 8.24 14.08 -4.96
CA MET A 80 6.78 14.14 -4.94
C MET A 80 6.13 13.33 -6.08
N ASN A 81 6.76 13.32 -7.26
CA ASN A 81 6.29 12.50 -8.38
C ASN A 81 6.38 11.00 -8.07
N LEU A 82 7.46 10.54 -7.41
CA LEU A 82 7.58 9.14 -6.97
C LEU A 82 6.47 8.78 -5.96
N ILE A 83 6.16 9.66 -5.01
CA ILE A 83 5.06 9.45 -4.06
C ILE A 83 3.72 9.37 -4.79
N ALA A 84 3.48 10.27 -5.76
CA ALA A 84 2.26 10.26 -6.56
C ALA A 84 2.07 8.93 -7.30
N TRP A 85 3.14 8.38 -7.90
CA TRP A 85 3.12 7.04 -8.50
C TRP A 85 2.86 5.93 -7.47
N GLY A 86 3.40 6.05 -6.26
CA GLY A 86 3.08 5.15 -5.15
C GLY A 86 1.59 5.15 -4.81
N PHE A 87 0.97 6.34 -4.73
CA PHE A 87 -0.48 6.46 -4.51
C PHE A 87 -1.31 5.90 -5.65
N VAL A 88 -0.85 5.97 -6.90
CA VAL A 88 -1.54 5.30 -8.03
C VAL A 88 -1.54 3.79 -7.85
N VAL A 89 -0.39 3.18 -7.48
CA VAL A 89 -0.32 1.72 -7.26
C VAL A 89 -1.22 1.30 -6.09
N MET A 90 -1.23 2.09 -5.02
CA MET A 90 -2.16 1.91 -3.89
C MET A 90 -3.62 2.00 -4.35
N ALA A 91 -3.95 2.99 -5.19
CA ALA A 91 -5.29 3.18 -5.73
C ALA A 91 -5.80 1.94 -6.47
N VAL A 92 -4.97 1.40 -7.35
CA VAL A 92 -5.29 0.20 -8.11
C VAL A 92 -5.47 -0.99 -7.17
N GLY A 93 -4.63 -1.12 -6.13
CA GLY A 93 -4.76 -2.16 -5.11
C GLY A 93 -6.10 -2.09 -4.36
N HIS A 94 -6.49 -0.91 -3.88
CA HIS A 94 -7.78 -0.72 -3.22
C HIS A 94 -8.95 -0.93 -4.17
N LEU A 95 -8.88 -0.43 -5.40
CA LEU A 95 -9.91 -0.67 -6.42
C LEU A 95 -10.07 -2.16 -6.70
N HIS A 96 -8.97 -2.91 -6.78
CA HIS A 96 -8.99 -4.36 -6.94
C HIS A 96 -9.69 -5.06 -5.76
N MET A 97 -9.32 -4.72 -4.52
CA MET A 97 -9.94 -5.29 -3.32
C MET A 97 -11.44 -4.97 -3.24
N GLN A 98 -11.84 -3.74 -3.63
CA GLN A 98 -13.25 -3.39 -3.72
C GLN A 98 -13.93 -4.18 -4.86
N ALA A 99 -13.33 -4.30 -6.05
CA ALA A 99 -13.92 -5.05 -7.16
C ALA A 99 -14.20 -6.53 -6.81
N GLU A 100 -13.29 -7.17 -6.08
CA GLU A 100 -13.50 -8.51 -5.53
C GLU A 100 -14.68 -8.52 -4.54
N HIS A 101 -14.74 -7.56 -3.63
CA HIS A 101 -15.77 -7.50 -2.60
C HIS A 101 -17.17 -7.15 -3.13
N PHE A 102 -17.27 -6.32 -4.18
CA PHE A 102 -18.54 -5.85 -4.76
C PHE A 102 -19.09 -6.79 -5.84
N TYR A 103 -18.22 -7.37 -6.68
CA TYR A 103 -18.64 -8.14 -7.85
C TYR A 103 -18.27 -9.63 -7.77
N GLY A 104 -17.55 -10.06 -6.73
CA GLY A 104 -16.97 -11.41 -6.65
C GLY A 104 -15.92 -11.67 -7.74
N PHE A 105 -15.46 -10.61 -8.42
CA PHE A 105 -14.61 -10.72 -9.60
C PHE A 105 -13.14 -10.51 -9.22
N ASN A 106 -12.43 -11.62 -9.06
CA ASN A 106 -11.01 -11.62 -8.76
C ASN A 106 -10.19 -11.58 -10.06
N LEU A 107 -10.00 -10.38 -10.62
CA LEU A 107 -9.29 -10.20 -11.89
C LEU A 107 -7.88 -10.85 -11.87
N PHE A 108 -7.19 -10.80 -10.72
CA PHE A 108 -5.89 -11.46 -10.56
C PHE A 108 -5.97 -12.98 -10.39
N LYS A 109 -6.97 -13.55 -9.69
CA LYS A 109 -7.11 -15.02 -9.64
C LYS A 109 -7.51 -15.60 -11.00
N ILE A 110 -8.28 -14.87 -11.79
CA ILE A 110 -8.71 -15.31 -13.13
C ILE A 110 -7.55 -15.28 -14.11
N LEU A 111 -6.70 -14.25 -14.08
CA LEU A 111 -5.57 -14.14 -15.01
C LEU A 111 -4.33 -14.95 -14.59
N PHE A 112 -4.02 -15.02 -13.30
CA PHE A 112 -2.75 -15.57 -12.80
C PHE A 112 -2.90 -16.73 -11.79
N GLY A 113 -4.14 -17.14 -11.47
CA GLY A 113 -4.42 -18.11 -10.42
C GLY A 113 -4.28 -17.53 -9.01
N GLU A 114 -4.62 -18.32 -7.99
CA GLU A 114 -4.57 -17.90 -6.59
C GLU A 114 -3.17 -17.46 -6.15
N LEU A 115 -2.16 -18.26 -6.50
CA LEU A 115 -0.77 -17.99 -6.16
C LEU A 115 -0.22 -16.74 -6.88
N GLY A 116 -0.61 -16.54 -8.14
CA GLY A 116 -0.22 -15.36 -8.91
C GLY A 116 -0.91 -14.07 -8.45
N GLY A 117 -2.15 -14.14 -7.98
CA GLY A 117 -2.83 -13.00 -7.38
C GLY A 117 -2.19 -12.55 -6.06
N THR A 118 -1.82 -13.50 -5.20
CA THR A 118 -1.06 -13.19 -3.98
C THR A 118 0.30 -12.56 -4.29
N LEU A 119 1.01 -13.10 -5.29
CA LEU A 119 2.31 -12.55 -5.71
C LEU A 119 2.17 -11.14 -6.29
N ALA A 120 1.17 -10.91 -7.16
CA ALA A 120 0.91 -9.59 -7.74
C ALA A 120 0.57 -8.56 -6.66
N TRP A 121 -0.23 -8.94 -5.66
CA TRP A 121 -0.55 -8.09 -4.52
C TRP A 121 0.69 -7.77 -3.67
N PHE A 122 1.53 -8.76 -3.39
CA PHE A 122 2.78 -8.54 -2.66
C PHE A 122 3.73 -7.60 -3.41
N VAL A 123 3.88 -7.80 -4.72
CA VAL A 123 4.67 -6.89 -5.57
C VAL A 123 4.10 -5.47 -5.53
N ALA A 124 2.77 -5.31 -5.60
CA ALA A 124 2.14 -4.00 -5.51
C ALA A 124 2.43 -3.29 -4.17
N LEU A 125 2.45 -4.02 -3.05
CA LEU A 125 2.85 -3.46 -1.75
C LEU A 125 4.30 -3.00 -1.74
N VAL A 126 5.23 -3.86 -2.18
CA VAL A 126 6.65 -3.54 -2.22
C VAL A 126 6.90 -2.32 -3.11
N VAL A 127 6.24 -2.23 -4.26
CA VAL A 127 6.35 -1.11 -5.19
C VAL A 127 5.78 0.17 -4.58
N THR A 128 4.60 0.11 -3.96
CA THR A 128 3.96 1.27 -3.32
C THR A 128 4.85 1.87 -2.23
N TRP A 129 5.39 1.02 -1.36
CA TRP A 129 6.23 1.44 -0.23
C TRP A 129 7.61 1.85 -0.70
N GLY A 130 8.16 1.16 -1.71
CA GLY A 130 9.41 1.52 -2.36
C GLY A 130 9.35 2.90 -2.98
N PHE A 131 8.31 3.19 -3.77
CA PHE A 131 8.13 4.51 -4.37
C PHE A 131 7.90 5.61 -3.33
N SER A 132 7.07 5.34 -2.32
CA SER A 132 6.85 6.29 -1.23
C SER A 132 8.14 6.58 -0.45
N GLY A 133 8.87 5.54 -0.06
CA GLY A 133 10.12 5.64 0.68
C GLY A 133 11.23 6.35 -0.10
N LEU A 134 11.40 6.01 -1.38
CA LEU A 134 12.36 6.68 -2.26
C LEU A 134 11.97 8.14 -2.50
N GLY A 135 10.67 8.41 -2.65
CA GLY A 135 10.13 9.76 -2.77
C GLY A 135 10.46 10.61 -1.55
N PHE A 136 10.11 10.15 -0.34
CA PHE A 136 10.45 10.82 0.92
C PHE A 136 11.96 10.98 1.12
N TYR A 137 12.75 9.94 0.82
CA TYR A 137 14.20 10.01 0.93
C TYR A 137 14.79 11.11 0.03
N SER A 138 14.33 11.19 -1.22
CA SER A 138 14.80 12.22 -2.16
C SER A 138 14.44 13.64 -1.71
N MET A 139 13.23 13.82 -1.14
CA MET A 139 12.79 15.09 -0.57
C MET A 139 13.58 15.47 0.69
N LEU A 140 13.85 14.51 1.58
CA LEU A 140 14.67 14.72 2.78
C LEU A 140 16.11 15.11 2.41
N LYS A 141 16.68 14.48 1.39
CA LYS A 141 18.01 14.83 0.89
C LYS A 141 18.02 16.25 0.31
N ALA A 142 17.01 16.59 -0.49
CA ALA A 142 16.86 17.92 -1.07
C ALA A 142 16.68 19.01 0.00
N SER A 143 15.88 18.73 1.05
CA SER A 143 15.66 19.65 2.18
C SER A 143 16.94 19.96 2.96
N LYS A 144 17.89 19.02 2.99
CA LYS A 144 19.21 19.20 3.62
C LYS A 144 20.23 19.91 2.73
N GLY A 145 19.83 20.42 1.56
CA GLY A 145 20.73 21.09 0.62
C GLY A 145 21.69 20.15 -0.13
N GLN A 146 21.41 18.85 -0.16
CA GLN A 146 22.22 17.82 -0.84
C GLN A 146 21.59 17.31 -2.14
#